data_AF-A0A3D1III0-F1
#
_entry.id   AF-A0A3D1III0-F1
#
_cell.length_a   1.000
_cell.length_b   1.000
_cell.length_c   1.000
_cell.angle_alpha   90.00
_cell.angle_beta   90.00
_cell.angle_gamma   90.00
#
_symmetry.space_group_name_H-M   'P 1'
#
loop_
_entity.id
_entity.type
_entity.pdbx_description
1 polymer ?
#
loop_
_entity_poly.entity_id
_entity_poly.type
_entity_poly.pdbx_seq_one_letter_code
_entity_poly.pdbx_strand_id
1 'polypeptide(L)' 'PLYDRLWGSGFLPSRYQGVKFLSTGDPVLYLSNPPGVDQDTRRRFLDDLGALNGLKEEEFGDPETS' A
#
# COMPACT_ATOMS: atom_id res chain seq x y z
N PRO A 1 -7.49 22.14 -6.96
CA PRO A 1 -7.04 20.83 -6.42
C PRO A 1 -7.72 20.55 -5.07
N LEU A 2 -8.62 19.57 -5.01
CA LEU A 2 -9.19 19.08 -3.74
C LEU A 2 -8.07 18.38 -2.95
N TYR A 3 -7.78 18.87 -1.76
CA TYR A 3 -6.67 18.39 -0.92
C TYR A 3 -6.89 16.93 -0.51
N ASP A 4 -5.93 16.05 -0.83
CA ASP A 4 -5.97 14.61 -0.50
C ASP A 4 -6.10 14.34 1.02
N ARG A 5 -5.75 15.34 1.85
CA ARG A 5 -5.91 15.30 3.31
C ARG A 5 -7.38 15.13 3.77
N LEU A 6 -8.36 15.46 2.93
CA LEU A 6 -9.79 15.29 3.25
C LEU A 6 -10.26 13.82 3.21
N TRP A 7 -9.44 12.90 2.70
CA TRP A 7 -9.76 11.47 2.55
C TRP A 7 -8.93 10.54 3.46
N GLY A 8 -8.17 11.12 4.41
CA GLY A 8 -7.47 10.33 5.43
C GLY A 8 -8.45 9.70 6.42
N SER A 9 -8.05 8.61 7.09
CA SER A 9 -8.86 7.91 8.11
C SER A 9 -9.11 8.75 9.38
N GLY A 10 -8.51 9.94 9.49
CA GLY A 10 -8.66 10.82 10.65
C GLY A 10 -8.01 10.20 11.88
N PHE A 11 -8.82 9.84 12.87
CA PHE A 11 -8.38 9.11 14.08
C PHE A 11 -8.59 7.59 13.97
N LEU A 12 -9.19 7.10 12.87
CA LEU A 12 -9.38 5.69 12.65
C LEU A 12 -8.08 5.04 12.15
N PRO A 13 -7.85 3.75 12.48
CA PRO A 13 -6.75 2.97 11.90
C PRO A 13 -6.67 3.11 10.38
N SER A 14 -5.46 3.09 9.80
CA SER A 14 -5.23 3.24 8.35
C SER A 14 -5.95 2.18 7.52
N ARG A 15 -6.33 1.04 8.11
CA ARG A 15 -7.20 0.03 7.47
C ARG A 15 -8.49 0.63 6.89
N TYR A 16 -8.99 1.71 7.47
CA TYR A 16 -10.20 2.40 7.00
C TYR A 16 -9.92 3.57 6.07
N GLN A 17 -8.66 3.81 5.71
CA GLN A 17 -8.27 4.86 4.78
C GLN A 17 -8.69 4.48 3.36
N GLY A 18 -9.51 5.34 2.75
CA GLY A 18 -9.87 5.19 1.34
C GLY A 18 -8.71 5.54 0.41
N VAL A 19 -8.69 4.94 -0.78
CA VAL A 19 -7.79 5.33 -1.87
C VAL A 19 -8.58 6.00 -2.98
N LYS A 20 -8.04 7.08 -3.53
CA LYS A 20 -8.66 7.77 -4.67
C LYS A 20 -8.46 6.94 -5.93
N PHE A 21 -9.54 6.58 -6.60
CA PHE A 21 -9.44 5.97 -7.92
C PHE A 21 -9.10 7.02 -8.98
N LEU A 22 -8.13 6.73 -9.84
CA LEU A 22 -7.87 7.54 -11.02
C LEU A 22 -8.94 7.28 -12.08
N SER A 23 -9.37 8.34 -12.77
CA SER A 23 -10.36 8.24 -13.86
C SER A 23 -9.79 7.68 -15.16
N THR A 24 -8.46 7.55 -15.24
CA THR A 24 -7.73 7.17 -16.45
C THR A 24 -6.44 6.44 -16.06
N GLY A 25 -6.06 5.40 -16.82
CA GLY A 25 -4.89 4.56 -16.50
C GLY A 25 -5.21 3.52 -15.44
N ASP A 26 -4.28 3.24 -14.53
CA ASP A 26 -4.54 2.31 -13.43
C ASP A 26 -5.45 2.95 -12.38
N PRO A 27 -6.58 2.32 -12.04
CA PRO A 27 -7.52 2.88 -11.09
C PRO A 27 -6.88 3.05 -9.71
N VAL A 28 -5.96 2.18 -9.34
CA VAL A 28 -5.11 2.31 -8.14
C VAL A 28 -3.66 2.42 -8.60
N LEU A 29 -2.97 3.47 -8.17
CA LEU A 29 -1.57 3.68 -8.52
C LEU A 29 -0.71 2.47 -8.11
N TYR A 30 0.14 2.00 -9.02
CA TYR A 30 1.10 0.91 -8.81
C TYR A 30 0.48 -0.49 -8.54
N LEU A 31 -0.81 -0.68 -8.84
CA LEU A 31 -1.46 -1.98 -8.73
C LEU A 31 -1.03 -2.94 -9.85
N SER A 32 -0.80 -2.41 -11.05
CA SER A 32 -0.33 -3.18 -12.20
C SER A 32 1.18 -3.43 -12.12
N ASN A 33 1.65 -4.50 -12.75
CA ASN A 33 3.08 -4.72 -12.94
C ASN A 33 3.59 -3.77 -14.04
N PRO A 34 4.63 -2.95 -13.77
CA PRO A 34 5.19 -2.07 -14.78
C PRO A 34 5.82 -2.90 -15.91
N PRO A 35 5.93 -2.34 -17.13
CA PRO A 35 6.54 -3.04 -18.27
C PRO A 35 7.93 -3.57 -17.93
N GLY A 36 8.17 -4.87 -18.16
CA GLY A 36 9.44 -5.54 -17.87
C GLY A 36 9.56 -6.15 -16.47
N VAL A 37 8.54 -6.00 -15.61
CA VAL A 37 8.48 -6.72 -14.33
C VAL A 37 7.58 -7.96 -14.48
N ASP A 38 8.21 -9.12 -14.36
CA ASP A 38 7.52 -10.39 -14.32
C ASP A 38 6.71 -10.58 -13.03
N GLN A 39 5.59 -11.30 -13.12
CA GLN A 39 4.68 -11.50 -12.01
C GLN A 39 5.33 -12.26 -10.85
N ASP A 40 6.16 -13.27 -11.12
CA ASP A 40 6.83 -14.04 -10.06
C ASP A 40 7.87 -13.20 -9.35
N THR A 41 8.55 -12.32 -10.07
CA THR A 41 9.51 -11.38 -9.50
C THR A 41 8.81 -10.36 -8.59
N ARG A 42 7.66 -9.82 -9.04
CA ARG A 42 6.83 -8.95 -8.20
C ARG A 42 6.37 -9.67 -6.94
N ARG A 43 5.92 -10.93 -7.07
CA ARG A 43 5.43 -11.71 -5.93
C ARG A 43 6.51 -11.92 -4.88
N ARG A 44 7.72 -12.33 -5.29
CA ARG A 44 8.86 -12.50 -4.37
C ARG A 44 9.19 -11.20 -3.64
N PHE A 45 9.25 -10.09 -4.36
CA PHE A 45 9.45 -8.78 -3.74
C PHE A 45 8.37 -8.44 -2.69
N LEU A 46 7.11 -8.74 -2.98
CA LEU A 46 6.01 -8.51 -2.04
C LEU A 46 6.07 -9.45 -0.83
N ASP A 47 6.50 -10.69 -1.02
CA ASP A 47 6.71 -11.65 0.08
C ASP A 47 7.85 -11.19 1.00
N ASP A 48 8.98 -10.75 0.44
CA ASP A 48 10.11 -10.20 1.19
C ASP A 48 9.71 -8.92 1.95
N LEU A 49 8.97 -8.03 1.29
CA LEU A 49 8.43 -6.82 1.92
C LEU A 49 7.50 -7.17 3.08
N GLY A 50 6.61 -8.16 2.91
CA GLY A 50 5.74 -8.65 3.97
C GLY A 50 6.51 -9.23 5.16
N ALA A 51 7.60 -9.96 4.91
CA ALA A 51 8.47 -10.46 5.97
C ALA A 51 9.15 -9.32 6.76
N LEU A 52 9.63 -8.28 6.07
CA LEU A 52 10.18 -7.09 6.72
C LEU A 52 9.14 -6.34 7.55
N ASN A 53 7.90 -6.24 7.05
CA ASN A 53 6.80 -5.63 7.79
C ASN A 53 6.47 -6.44 9.06
N GLY A 54 6.50 -7.77 8.99
CA GLY A 54 6.33 -8.63 10.16
C GLY A 54 7.42 -8.44 11.21
N LEU A 55 8.69 -8.37 10.81
CA LEU A 55 9.80 -8.06 11.73
C LEU A 55 9.62 -6.70 12.41
N LYS A 56 9.14 -5.70 11.65
CA LYS A 56 8.87 -4.36 12.18
C LYS A 56 7.67 -4.34 13.13
N GLU A 57 6.63 -5.12 12.84
CA GLU A 57 5.48 -5.29 13.72
C GLU A 57 5.91 -5.92 15.05
N GLU A 58 6.78 -6.94 15.03
CA GLU A 58 7.32 -7.56 16.25
C GLU A 58 8.17 -6.58 17.09
N GLU A 59 8.92 -5.69 16.45
CA GLU A 59 9.78 -4.71 17.12
C GLU A 59 9.00 -3.55 17.77
N PHE A 60 8.00 -3.00 17.07
CA PHE A 60 7.29 -1.80 17.50
C PHE A 60 5.89 -2.06 18.09
N GLY A 61 5.29 -3.22 17.81
CA GLY A 61 3.94 -3.58 18.23
C GLY A 61 2.84 -2.71 17.59
N ASP A 62 3.17 -1.92 16.57
CA ASP A 62 2.25 -1.00 15.89
C ASP A 62 1.76 -1.62 14.56
N PRO A 63 0.47 -2.02 14.47
CA PRO A 63 -0.10 -2.64 13.28
C PRO A 63 -0.16 -1.69 12.07
N GLU A 64 0.05 -0.39 12.25
CA GLU A 64 -0.02 0.62 11.18
C GLU A 64 1.20 0.60 10.24
N THR A 65 2.21 -0.23 10.52
CA THR A 65 3.43 -0.33 9.70
C THR A 65 3.46 -1.52 8.73
N SER A 66 2.30 -2.19 8.54
CA SER A 66 2.12 -3.35 7.66
C SER A 66 1.92 -3.01 6.18
#